data_AF-A0A0M1J3J5-F1
#
_entry.id   AF-A0A0M1J3J5-F1
#
_cell.length_a   1.000
_cell.length_b   1.000
_cell.length_c   1.000
_cell.angle_alpha   90.00
_cell.angle_beta   90.00
_cell.angle_gamma   90.00
#
_symmetry.space_group_name_H-M   'P 1'
#
loop_
_entity.id
_entity.type
_entity.pdbx_description
1 polymer ?
#
loop_
_entity_poly.entity_id
_entity_poly.type
_entity_poly.pdbx_seq_one_letter_code
_entity_poly.pdbx_strand_id
1 'polypeptide(L)'
;NNFPWPEPNAKQKIAVEQAAQAILDIRTPYLKTNNSFADLYDPLTMPADLRKAHQKLDTTVDSCYRKEKFKTDAERLSLLFERYRRLKAG
;
A
#
# COMPACT_ATOMS: atom_id res chain seq x y z
N ASN A 1 16.28 8.90 0.04
CA ASN A 1 15.99 7.45 0.16
C ASN A 1 16.01 6.98 1.61
N ASN A 2 15.01 7.38 2.43
CA ASN A 2 14.99 7.08 3.88
C ASN A 2 13.81 6.20 4.31
N PHE A 3 12.99 5.71 3.38
CA PHE A 3 11.82 4.90 3.73
C PHE A 3 12.26 3.50 4.19
N PRO A 4 11.90 3.07 5.42
CA PRO A 4 12.41 1.83 6.01
C PRO A 4 11.59 0.61 5.54
N TRP A 5 11.73 0.25 4.26
CA TRP A 5 11.04 -0.87 3.63
C TRP A 5 11.30 -2.21 4.36
N PRO A 6 10.35 -3.16 4.40
CA PRO A 6 10.57 -4.48 4.98
C PRO A 6 11.33 -5.39 3.99
N GLU A 7 11.74 -6.56 4.45
CA GLU A 7 12.33 -7.61 3.61
C GLU A 7 11.29 -8.72 3.37
N PRO A 8 10.39 -8.57 2.37
CA PRO A 8 9.35 -9.55 2.13
C PRO A 8 9.93 -10.86 1.57
N ASN A 9 9.37 -11.99 2.01
CA ASN A 9 9.64 -13.28 1.41
C ASN A 9 8.95 -13.42 0.02
N ALA A 10 9.27 -14.49 -0.72
CA ALA A 10 8.75 -14.70 -2.07
C ALA A 10 7.20 -14.68 -2.13
N LYS A 11 6.53 -15.28 -1.15
CA LYS A 11 5.05 -15.29 -1.08
C LYS A 11 4.48 -13.90 -0.85
N GLN A 12 5.10 -13.11 0.02
CA GLN A 12 4.70 -11.73 0.28
C GLN A 12 4.90 -10.85 -0.96
N LYS A 13 6.04 -11.01 -1.67
CA LYS A 13 6.30 -10.29 -2.93
C LYS A 13 5.21 -10.54 -3.96
N ILE A 14 4.90 -11.81 -4.23
CA ILE A 14 3.84 -12.20 -5.17
C ILE A 14 2.49 -11.61 -4.75
N ALA A 15 2.16 -11.63 -3.46
CA ALA A 15 0.89 -11.08 -2.98
C ALA A 15 0.79 -9.55 -3.18
N VAL A 16 1.89 -8.82 -2.96
CA VAL A 16 1.95 -7.37 -3.20
C VAL A 16 1.84 -7.08 -4.70
N GLU A 17 2.53 -7.83 -5.55
CA GLU A 17 2.46 -7.69 -7.01
C GLU A 17 1.03 -7.91 -7.54
N GLN A 18 0.34 -8.96 -7.05
CA GLN A 18 -1.05 -9.24 -7.42
C GLN A 18 -2.00 -8.12 -6.97
N ALA A 19 -1.83 -7.60 -5.76
CA ALA A 19 -2.64 -6.48 -5.26
C ALA A 19 -2.38 -5.18 -6.06
N ALA A 20 -1.13 -4.93 -6.43
CA ALA A 20 -0.76 -3.80 -7.29
C ALA A 20 -1.37 -3.95 -8.69
N GLN A 21 -1.33 -5.14 -9.29
CA GLN A 21 -1.94 -5.41 -10.59
C GLN A 21 -3.45 -5.17 -10.56
N ALA A 22 -4.16 -5.61 -9.50
CA ALA A 22 -5.58 -5.36 -9.36
C ALA A 22 -5.93 -3.86 -9.37
N ILE A 23 -5.09 -3.01 -8.77
CA ILE A 23 -5.26 -1.54 -8.83
C ILE A 23 -5.10 -1.03 -10.26
N LEU A 24 -4.12 -1.54 -11.02
CA LEU A 24 -3.92 -1.16 -12.43
C LEU A 24 -5.12 -1.58 -13.29
N ASP A 25 -5.62 -2.79 -13.09
CA ASP A 25 -6.77 -3.33 -13.81
C ASP A 25 -8.03 -2.50 -13.55
N ILE A 26 -8.25 -2.06 -12.30
CA ILE A 26 -9.37 -1.19 -11.93
C ILE A 26 -9.22 0.21 -12.53
N ARG A 27 -8.01 0.81 -12.50
CA ARG A 27 -7.76 2.14 -13.08
C ARG A 27 -8.02 2.17 -14.59
N THR A 28 -7.67 1.10 -15.30
CA THR A 28 -7.68 1.02 -16.76
C THR A 28 -9.00 1.45 -17.42
N PRO A 29 -10.18 0.89 -17.07
CA PRO A 29 -11.45 1.31 -17.65
C PRO A 29 -11.80 2.77 -17.32
N TYR A 30 -11.53 3.25 -16.10
CA TYR A 30 -11.82 4.64 -15.75
C TYR A 30 -10.98 5.62 -16.56
N LEU A 31 -9.68 5.36 -16.71
CA LEU A 31 -8.77 6.22 -17.49
C LEU A 31 -9.17 6.28 -18.98
N LYS A 32 -9.85 5.26 -19.51
CA LYS A 32 -10.41 5.26 -20.88
C LYS A 32 -11.65 6.16 -21.02
N THR A 33 -12.27 6.59 -19.92
CA THR A 33 -13.52 7.39 -19.90
C THR A 33 -13.29 8.87 -19.61
N ASN A 34 -12.10 9.40 -19.93
CA ASN A 34 -11.69 10.78 -19.70
C ASN A 34 -11.51 11.17 -18.21
N ASN A 35 -11.50 10.20 -17.29
CA ASN A 35 -11.04 10.43 -15.93
C ASN A 35 -9.50 10.53 -15.92
N SER A 36 -8.97 11.52 -15.23
CA SER A 36 -7.56 11.65 -14.90
C SER A 36 -7.21 10.88 -13.62
N PHE A 37 -5.92 10.77 -13.31
CA PHE A 37 -5.52 10.30 -11.98
C PHE A 37 -6.02 11.24 -10.87
N ALA A 38 -6.12 12.55 -11.10
CA ALA A 38 -6.65 13.45 -10.08
C ALA A 38 -8.10 13.07 -9.72
N ASP A 39 -8.93 12.76 -10.73
CA ASP A 39 -10.34 12.37 -10.53
C ASP A 39 -10.46 11.04 -9.76
N LEU A 40 -9.57 10.07 -10.05
CA LEU A 40 -9.56 8.77 -9.38
C LEU A 40 -9.04 8.80 -7.94
N TYR A 41 -8.27 9.83 -7.58
CA TYR A 41 -7.66 9.98 -6.26
C TYR A 41 -8.26 11.12 -5.45
N ASP A 42 -9.31 11.77 -5.94
CA ASP A 42 -10.13 12.68 -5.14
C ASP A 42 -10.75 11.88 -3.96
N PRO A 43 -10.53 12.27 -2.70
CA PRO A 43 -10.99 11.51 -1.53
C PRO A 43 -12.52 11.33 -1.47
N LEU A 44 -13.27 12.29 -2.01
CA LEU A 44 -14.74 12.33 -2.00
C LEU A 44 -15.31 11.49 -3.15
N THR A 45 -14.67 11.50 -4.31
CA THR A 45 -15.19 10.82 -5.52
C THR A 45 -14.44 9.55 -5.91
N MET A 46 -13.39 9.15 -5.18
CA MET A 46 -12.65 7.91 -5.48
C MET A 46 -13.62 6.72 -5.59
N PRO A 47 -13.59 5.98 -6.72
CA PRO A 47 -14.42 4.79 -6.90
C PRO A 47 -14.26 3.77 -5.77
N ALA A 48 -15.38 3.16 -5.37
CA ALA A 48 -15.41 2.27 -4.21
C ALA A 48 -14.57 1.00 -4.39
N ASP A 49 -14.53 0.46 -5.61
CA ASP A 49 -13.68 -0.66 -6.01
C ASP A 49 -12.18 -0.30 -5.92
N LEU A 50 -11.80 0.89 -6.38
CA LEU A 50 -10.43 1.38 -6.30
C LEU A 50 -10.01 1.59 -4.85
N ARG A 51 -10.86 2.21 -4.02
CA ARG A 51 -10.61 2.37 -2.57
C ARG A 51 -10.40 1.03 -1.88
N LYS A 52 -11.25 0.04 -2.19
CA LYS A 52 -11.14 -1.32 -1.65
C LYS A 52 -9.85 -2.02 -2.10
N ALA A 53 -9.42 -1.81 -3.34
CA ALA A 53 -8.17 -2.36 -3.85
C ALA A 53 -6.94 -1.76 -3.16
N HIS A 54 -6.94 -0.46 -2.87
CA HIS A 54 -5.89 0.18 -2.04
C HIS A 54 -5.86 -0.36 -0.62
N GLN A 55 -7.01 -0.46 0.06
CA GLN A 55 -7.08 -1.06 1.39
C GLN A 55 -6.54 -2.50 1.42
N LYS A 56 -6.76 -3.27 0.35
CA LYS A 56 -6.21 -4.61 0.19
C LYS A 56 -4.70 -4.58 0.00
N LEU A 57 -4.18 -3.68 -0.84
CA LEU A 57 -2.75 -3.49 -1.02
C LEU A 57 -2.09 -3.09 0.31
N ASP A 58 -2.64 -2.11 1.01
CA ASP A 58 -2.15 -1.63 2.31
C ASP A 58 -2.06 -2.77 3.33
N THR A 59 -3.13 -3.56 3.47
CA THR A 59 -3.12 -4.73 4.38
C THR A 59 -2.05 -5.76 3.98
N THR A 60 -1.81 -5.92 2.68
CA THR A 60 -0.81 -6.87 2.17
C THR A 60 0.61 -6.37 2.43
N VAL A 61 0.87 -5.07 2.22
CA VAL A 61 2.14 -4.41 2.53
C VAL A 61 2.39 -4.39 4.04
N ASP A 62 1.38 -4.07 4.86
CA ASP A 62 1.46 -4.12 6.31
C ASP A 62 1.88 -5.51 6.82
N SER A 63 1.37 -6.57 6.18
CA SER A 63 1.76 -7.95 6.50
C SER A 63 3.24 -8.29 6.19
N CYS A 64 3.91 -7.45 5.40
CA CYS A 64 5.35 -7.55 5.15
C CYS A 64 6.17 -6.96 6.32
N TYR A 65 5.61 -6.01 7.07
CA TYR A 65 6.27 -5.40 8.22
C TYR A 65 6.16 -6.23 9.49
N ARG A 66 4.98 -6.82 9.73
CA ARG A 66 4.70 -7.69 10.88
C ARG A 66 3.45 -8.53 10.66
N LYS A 67 3.18 -9.50 11.54
CA LYS A 67 2.02 -10.40 11.42
C LYS A 67 0.72 -9.75 11.89
N GLU A 68 0.79 -8.88 12.90
CA GLU A 68 -0.37 -8.23 13.50
C GLU A 68 -0.82 -7.01 12.69
N LYS A 69 -2.13 -6.84 12.53
CA LYS A 69 -2.69 -5.62 11.90
C LYS A 69 -2.34 -4.39 12.72
N PHE A 70 -2.09 -3.26 12.05
CA PHE A 70 -2.02 -1.95 12.71
C PHE A 70 -3.41 -1.51 13.16
N LYS A 71 -3.53 -1.09 14.41
CA LYS A 71 -4.78 -0.56 14.97
C LYS A 71 -4.92 0.94 14.73
N THR A 72 -3.78 1.64 14.62
CA THR A 72 -3.71 3.10 14.46
C THR A 72 -2.53 3.48 13.57
N ASP A 73 -2.59 4.66 12.96
CA ASP A 73 -1.47 5.20 12.20
C ASP A 73 -0.25 5.52 13.08
N ALA A 74 -0.47 5.88 14.35
CA ALA A 74 0.61 6.10 15.31
C ALA A 74 1.43 4.82 15.56
N GLU A 75 0.76 3.66 15.58
CA GLU A 75 1.43 2.37 15.70
C GLU A 75 2.26 2.05 14.45
N ARG A 76 1.71 2.33 13.25
CA ARG A 76 2.43 2.17 11.98
C ARG A 76 3.68 3.06 11.94
N LEU A 77 3.53 4.33 12.30
CA LEU A 77 4.63 5.30 12.35
C LEU A 77 5.72 4.87 13.34
N SER A 78 5.34 4.41 14.53
CA SER A 78 6.29 3.97 15.55
C SER A 78 7.17 2.82 15.06
N LEU A 79 6.58 1.84 14.38
CA LEU A 79 7.31 0.72 13.78
C LEU A 79 8.24 1.18 12.65
N LEU A 80 7.79 2.09 11.79
CA LEU A 80 8.64 2.64 10.72
C LEU A 80 9.85 3.38 11.31
N PHE A 81 9.67 4.21 12.34
CA PHE A 81 10.78 4.89 13.00
C PHE A 81 11.77 3.91 13.65
N GLU A 82 11.27 2.85 14.28
CA GLU A 82 12.14 1.81 14.85
C GLU A 82 12.97 1.11 13.77
N ARG A 83 12.35 0.72 12.65
CA ARG A 83 13.08 0.13 11.52
C ARG A 83 14.10 1.09 10.93
N TYR A 84 13.74 2.35 10.75
CA TYR A 84 14.66 3.38 10.26
C TYR A 84 15.89 3.51 11.16
N ARG A 85 15.72 3.55 12.48
CA ARG A 85 16.84 3.58 13.43
C ARG A 85 17.75 2.36 13.27
N ARG A 86 17.18 1.16 13.12
CA ARG A 86 17.96 -0.08 12.90
C ARG A 86 18.75 -0.04 11.59
N LEU A 87 18.16 0.47 10.50
CA LEU A 87 18.83 0.60 9.20
C LEU A 87 19.94 1.67 9.18
N LYS A 88 19.90 2.64 10.10
CA LYS A 88 20.93 3.70 10.22
C LYS A 88 22.00 3.40 11.26
N ALA A 89 21.75 2.45 12.16
CA ALA A 89 22.68 2.04 13.20
C ALA A 89 23.65 0.93 12.74
N GLY A 90 23.40 0.31 11.58
CA GLY A 90 24.35 -0.54 10.86
C GLY A 90 25.00 0.21 9.71
#